data_AF-A0A7V8V4Z3-F1
#
_entry.id   AF-A0A7V8V4Z3-F1
#
_cell.length_a   1.000
_cell.length_b   1.000
_cell.length_c   1.000
_cell.angle_alpha   90.00
_cell.angle_beta   90.00
_cell.angle_gamma   90.00
#
_symmetry.space_group_name_H-M   'P 1'
#
loop_
_entity.id
_entity.type
_entity.pdbx_description
1 polymer ?
#
loop_
_entity_poly.entity_id
_entity_poly.type
_entity_poly.pdbx_seq_one_letter_code
_entity_poly.pdbx_strand_id
1 'polypeptide(L)' 'MELGLWIMTIFTGLMGIGGIWAAISDAPSVFQSRKIAFLEHRIGHASSRFVVGIGGLLLILLAISFVIFPPM' A
#
# COMPACT_ATOMS: atom_id res chain seq x y z
N MET A 1 5.49 -22.89 10.83
CA MET A 1 5.15 -21.68 10.05
C MET A 1 6.27 -21.48 9.05
N GLU A 2 5.98 -21.64 7.76
CA GLU A 2 6.95 -21.54 6.66
C GLU A 2 7.69 -20.21 6.71
N LEU A 3 9.02 -20.22 6.59
CA LEU A 3 9.87 -19.01 6.61
C LEU A 3 9.46 -18.02 5.49
N GLY A 4 8.94 -18.54 4.38
CA GLY A 4 8.37 -17.74 3.30
C GLY A 4 7.15 -16.91 3.71
N LEU A 5 6.31 -17.40 4.63
CA LEU A 5 5.14 -16.65 5.10
C LEU A 5 5.55 -15.41 5.90
N TRP A 6 6.56 -15.56 6.78
CA TRP A 6 7.08 -14.45 7.56
C TRP A 6 7.68 -13.35 6.67
N ILE A 7 8.44 -13.74 5.65
CA ILE A 7 8.98 -12.81 4.65
C ILE A 7 7.83 -12.08 3.96
N MET A 8 6.84 -12.81 3.44
CA MET A 8 5.69 -12.22 2.75
C MET A 8 4.93 -11.23 3.64
N THR A 9 4.65 -11.59 4.90
CA THR A 9 3.97 -10.72 5.86
C THR A 9 4.74 -9.43 6.13
N ILE A 10 6.07 -9.53 6.37
CA ILE A 10 6.91 -8.37 6.66
C ILE A 10 6.98 -7.44 5.44
N PHE A 11 7.23 -7.99 4.24
CA PHE A 11 7.30 -7.18 3.02
C PHE A 11 5.95 -6.54 2.69
N THR A 12 4.85 -7.27 2.83
CA THR A 12 3.50 -6.74 2.60
C THR A 12 3.17 -5.63 3.60
N GLY A 13 3.51 -5.80 4.88
CA GLY A 13 3.34 -4.78 5.91
C GLY A 13 4.17 -3.52 5.64
N LEU A 14 5.45 -3.68 5.25
CA LEU A 14 6.33 -2.56 4.90
C LEU A 14 5.82 -1.80 3.67
N MET A 15 5.34 -2.51 2.63
CA MET A 15 4.72 -1.86 1.48
C MET A 15 3.44 -1.11 1.87
N GLY A 16 2.62 -1.68 2.77
CA GLY A 16 1.42 -1.02 3.27
C GLY A 16 1.72 0.29 4.02
N ILE A 17 2.69 0.25 4.94
CA ILE A 17 3.17 1.44 5.66
C ILE A 17 3.76 2.45 4.67
N GLY A 18 4.56 2.00 3.71
CA GLY A 18 5.14 2.85 2.66
C GLY A 18 4.07 3.54 1.81
N GLY A 19 2.99 2.84 1.47
CA GLY A 19 1.84 3.39 0.74
C GLY A 19 1.09 4.46 1.53
N ILE A 20 0.83 4.22 2.81
CA ILE A 20 0.20 5.21 3.70
C ILE A 20 1.11 6.42 3.87
N TRP A 21 2.39 6.20 4.12
CA TRP A 21 3.38 7.26 4.26
C TRP A 21 3.44 8.12 3.00
N ALA A 22 3.50 7.50 1.82
CA ALA A 22 3.49 8.22 0.54
C ALA A 22 2.23 9.09 0.36
N ALA A 23 1.07 8.60 0.79
CA ALA A 23 -0.18 9.36 0.74
C ALA A 23 -0.20 10.56 1.72
N ILE A 24 0.41 10.41 2.90
CA ILE A 24 0.51 11.49 3.92
C ILE A 24 1.56 12.52 3.50
N SER A 25 2.77 12.07 3.16
CA SER A 25 3.91 12.93 2.84
C SER A 25 3.88 13.49 1.42
N ASP A 26 2.84 13.17 0.66
CA ASP A 26 2.67 13.58 -0.74
C ASP A 26 3.92 13.30 -1.58
N ALA A 27 4.44 12.07 -1.45
CA ALA A 27 5.75 11.73 -1.98
C ALA A 27 5.76 11.85 -3.52
N PRO A 28 6.51 12.81 -4.11
CA PRO A 28 6.42 13.09 -5.54
C PRO A 28 6.88 11.92 -6.40
N SER A 29 7.75 11.04 -5.89
CA SER A 29 8.17 9.81 -6.57
C SER A 29 7.02 8.83 -6.85
N VAL A 30 5.96 8.86 -6.04
CA VAL A 30 4.78 8.00 -6.20
C VAL A 30 3.78 8.65 -7.15
N PHE A 31 3.48 9.93 -6.96
CA PHE A 31 2.50 10.66 -7.79
C PHE A 31 3.01 10.98 -9.20
N GLN A 32 4.33 11.05 -9.42
CA GLN A 32 4.92 11.16 -10.76
C GLN A 32 4.87 9.86 -11.58
N SER A 33 4.44 8.74 -10.98
CA SER A 33 4.23 7.51 -11.74
C SER A 33 3.11 7.69 -12.75
N ARG A 34 3.32 7.32 -14.03
CA ARG A 34 2.33 7.46 -15.12
C ARG A 34 0.93 6.95 -14.74
N LYS A 35 0.86 5.87 -13.95
CA LYS A 35 -0.41 5.27 -13.52
C LYS A 35 -1.16 6.17 -12.53
N ILE A 36 -0.44 6.78 -11.58
CA ILE A 36 -1.02 7.64 -10.54
C ILE A 36 -1.28 9.04 -11.10
N ALA A 37 -0.42 9.54 -11.99
CA ALA A 37 -0.64 10.78 -12.73
C ALA A 37 -1.89 10.72 -13.63
N PHE A 38 -2.16 9.56 -14.26
CA PHE A 38 -3.41 9.35 -15.02
C PHE A 38 -4.64 9.37 -14.10
N LEU A 39 -4.52 8.75 -12.92
CA LEU A 39 -5.58 8.73 -11.92
C LEU A 39 -5.85 10.13 -11.36
N GLU A 40 -4.79 10.89 -11.08
CA GLU A 40 -4.83 12.28 -10.65
C GLU A 40 -5.47 13.19 -11.71
N HIS A 41 -5.15 12.99 -12.99
CA HIS A 41 -5.77 13.76 -14.06
C HIS A 41 -7.29 13.52 -14.17
N ARG A 42 -7.76 12.33 -13.80
CA ARG A 42 -9.17 11.94 -13.94
C ARG A 42 -10.03 12.23 -12.71
N ILE A 43 -9.46 12.11 -11.50
CA ILE A 43 -10.20 12.14 -10.23
C ILE A 43 -9.73 13.30 -9.33
N GLY A 44 -8.60 13.93 -9.67
CA GLY A 44 -7.99 15.00 -8.87
C GLY A 44 -6.96 14.48 -7.87
N HIS A 45 -6.01 15.35 -7.53
CA HIS A 45 -4.85 15.02 -6.68
C HIS A 45 -5.25 14.53 -5.28
N ALA A 46 -6.21 15.21 -4.64
CA ALA A 46 -6.72 14.82 -3.32
C ALA A 46 -7.33 13.40 -3.31
N SER A 47 -8.11 13.05 -4.33
CA SER A 47 -8.68 11.70 -4.44
C SER A 47 -7.62 10.64 -4.78
N SER A 48 -6.61 10.98 -5.56
CA SER A 48 -5.47 10.09 -5.85
C SER A 48 -4.70 9.74 -4.57
N ARG A 49 -4.46 10.73 -3.68
CA ARG A 49 -3.86 10.51 -2.36
C ARG A 49 -4.68 9.54 -1.51
N PHE A 50 -6.00 9.69 -1.50
CA PHE A 50 -6.89 8.74 -0.81
C PHE A 50 -6.77 7.33 -1.38
N VAL A 51 -6.71 7.16 -2.70
CA VAL A 51 -6.57 5.83 -3.32
C VAL A 51 -5.24 5.17 -2.93
N VAL A 52 -4.14 5.91 -2.95
CA VAL A 52 -2.82 5.40 -2.53
C VAL A 52 -2.83 5.03 -1.04
N GLY A 53 -3.42 5.87 -0.18
CA GLY A 53 -3.54 5.61 1.24
C GLY A 53 -4.41 4.40 1.56
N ILE A 54 -5.56 4.25 0.89
CA ILE A 54 -6.43 3.08 1.00
C ILE A 54 -5.70 1.82 0.51
N GLY A 55 -4.95 1.91 -0.58
CA GLY A 55 -4.11 0.82 -1.07
C GLY A 55 -3.09 0.36 -0.04
N GLY A 56 -2.41 1.31 0.63
CA GLY A 56 -1.50 1.01 1.72
C GLY A 56 -2.20 0.35 2.92
N LEU A 57 -3.38 0.83 3.30
CA LEU A 57 -4.18 0.25 4.38
C LEU A 57 -4.61 -1.19 4.07
N LEU A 58 -5.04 -1.47 2.84
CA LEU A 58 -5.42 -2.81 2.40
C LEU A 58 -4.25 -3.80 2.50
N LEU A 59 -3.03 -3.36 2.17
CA LEU A 59 -1.82 -4.19 2.33
C LEU A 59 -1.50 -4.47 3.81
N ILE A 60 -1.72 -3.50 4.71
CA ILE A 60 -1.58 -3.76 6.16
C ILE A 60 -2.60 -4.79 6.63
N LEU A 61 -3.86 -4.65 6.23
CA LEU A 61 -4.90 -5.62 6.55
C LEU A 61 -4.58 -7.01 5.98
N LEU A 62 -4.01 -7.08 4.78
CA LEU A 62 -3.55 -8.34 4.18
C LEU A 62 -2.40 -8.96 4.98
N ALA A 63 -1.42 -8.17 5.41
CA ALA A 63 -0.33 -8.66 6.25
C ALA A 63 -0.84 -9.18 7.60
N ILE A 64 -1.78 -8.47 8.23
CA ILE A 64 -2.44 -8.92 9.46
C ILE A 64 -3.20 -10.23 9.20
N SER A 65 -3.86 -10.36 8.05
CA SER A 65 -4.60 -11.57 7.69
C SER A 65 -3.70 -12.81 7.65
N PHE A 66 -2.46 -12.69 7.17
CA PHE A 66 -1.51 -13.81 7.15
C PHE A 66 -1.04 -14.24 8.56
N VAL A 67 -1.13 -13.35 9.55
CA VAL A 67 -0.81 -13.66 10.95
C VAL A 67 -2.00 -14.31 11.65
N ILE A 68 -3.21 -13.78 11.43
CA ILE A 68 -4.44 -14.27 12.09
C ILE A 68 -4.94 -15.57 11.45
N PHE A 69 -4.88 -15.66 10.12
CA PHE A 69 -5.30 -16.80 9.31
C PHE A 69 -4.11 -17.32 8.49
N PRO A 70 -3.13 -17.97 9.13
CA PRO A 70 -2.01 -18.53 8.39
C PRO A 70 -2.54 -19.59 7.41
N PRO A 71 -2.22 -19.48 6.10
CA PRO A 71 -2.52 -20.54 5.15
C PRO A 71 -1.77 -21.79 5.61
N MET A 72 -2.54 -22.83 5.90
CA MET A 72 -2.08 -24.12 6.43
C MET A 72 -1.46 -24.97 5.34
#